data_AF-A0A7L8XKU4-F1
#
_entry.id   AF-A0A7L8XKU4-F1
#
_cell.length_a   1.000
_cell.length_b   1.000
_cell.length_c   1.000
_cell.angle_alpha   90.00
_cell.angle_beta   90.00
_cell.angle_gamma   90.00
#
_symmetry.space_group_name_H-M   'P 1'
#
loop_
_entity.id
_entity.type
_entity.pdbx_description
1 polymer ?
#
loop_
_entity_poly.entity_id
_entity_poly.type
_entity_poly.pdbx_seq_one_letter_code
_entity_poly.pdbx_strand_id
1 'polypeptide(L)'
;MMNVLMSLMITVSLILLTLNHPLSMGLILILQTLIVASVIGYMLSSFFFSYIIIIIMLSGALVLFIYMASMASNEKFKSPVNMITISFLFMIVSMMLLYYYNPNNYNNIMYYSDYLSLIKMFNMITAQLTMMMIIYLLFTMIVVSNIAKTNQGPLRMKT
;
A
#
# COMPACT_ATOMS: atom_id res chain seq x y z
N MET A 1 -7.21 2.69 19.93
CA MET A 1 -6.27 3.00 18.83
C MET A 1 -6.63 2.31 17.52
N MET A 2 -6.92 0.99 17.52
CA MET A 2 -7.31 0.30 16.28
C MET A 2 -8.49 0.96 15.56
N ASN A 3 -9.57 1.29 16.28
CA ASN A 3 -10.75 1.94 15.67
C ASN A 3 -10.40 3.29 15.02
N VAL A 4 -9.46 4.05 15.59
CA VAL A 4 -8.97 5.31 15.01
C VAL A 4 -8.22 5.03 13.71
N LEU A 5 -7.32 4.05 13.70
CA LEU A 5 -6.59 3.67 12.49
C LEU A 5 -7.52 3.14 11.40
N MET A 6 -8.53 2.35 11.76
CA MET A 6 -9.53 1.85 10.80
C MET A 6 -10.39 2.97 10.21
N SER A 7 -10.77 3.96 11.01
CA SER A 7 -11.48 5.14 10.48
C SER A 7 -10.59 5.96 9.52
N LEU A 8 -9.30 6.13 9.85
CA LEU A 8 -8.32 6.79 9.00
C LEU A 8 -8.08 6.03 7.70
N MET A 9 -8.13 4.70 7.71
CA MET A 9 -8.08 3.90 6.48
C MET A 9 -9.23 4.22 5.53
N ILE A 10 -10.45 4.36 6.07
CA ILE A 10 -11.64 4.65 5.27
C ILE A 10 -11.58 6.06 4.70
N THR A 11 -11.07 7.04 5.45
CA THR A 11 -10.96 8.40 4.94
C THR A 11 -9.93 8.52 3.83
N VAL A 12 -8.75 7.93 4.01
CA VAL A 12 -7.68 7.99 3.02
C VAL A 12 -8.08 7.28 1.72
N SER A 13 -8.83 6.18 1.80
CA SER A 13 -9.33 5.49 0.60
C SER A 13 -10.40 6.31 -0.14
N LEU A 14 -11.29 7.02 0.57
CA LEU A 14 -12.25 7.92 -0.05
C LEU A 14 -11.56 9.12 -0.72
N ILE A 15 -10.52 9.68 -0.10
CA ILE A 15 -9.76 10.79 -0.72
C ILE A 15 -9.06 10.29 -1.98
N LEU A 16 -8.49 9.08 -1.98
CA LEU A 16 -7.82 8.49 -3.15
C LEU A 16 -8.73 8.48 -4.39
N LEU A 17 -10.01 8.14 -4.23
CA LEU A 17 -10.98 8.11 -5.34
C LEU A 17 -11.24 9.48 -5.97
N THR A 18 -10.93 10.57 -5.26
CA THR A 18 -11.27 11.94 -5.66
C THR A 18 -10.10 12.70 -6.27
N LEU A 19 -8.88 12.17 -6.14
CA LEU A 19 -7.68 12.81 -6.65
C LEU A 19 -7.41 12.47 -8.10
N ASN A 20 -7.14 13.51 -8.89
CA ASN A 20 -6.85 13.35 -10.32
C ASN A 20 -5.34 13.45 -10.63
N HIS A 21 -4.56 14.13 -9.78
CA HIS A 21 -3.15 14.36 -10.07
C HIS A 21 -2.29 13.17 -9.61
N PRO A 22 -1.43 12.60 -10.48
CA PRO A 22 -0.66 11.38 -10.18
C PRO A 22 0.24 11.53 -8.95
N LEU A 23 0.86 12.71 -8.78
CA LEU A 23 1.68 13.01 -7.60
C LEU A 23 0.87 12.94 -6.29
N SER A 24 -0.34 13.52 -6.27
CA SER A 24 -1.19 13.47 -5.08
C SER A 24 -1.70 12.06 -4.80
N MET A 25 -1.98 11.30 -5.85
CA MET A 25 -2.38 9.90 -5.74
C MET A 25 -1.24 9.05 -5.13
N GLY A 26 0.00 9.28 -5.55
CA GLY A 26 1.18 8.64 -4.97
C GLY A 26 1.39 8.96 -3.49
N LEU A 27 1.20 10.22 -3.08
CA LEU A 27 1.30 10.63 -1.68
C LEU A 27 0.22 9.98 -0.81
N ILE A 28 -1.01 9.91 -1.30
CA ILE A 28 -2.11 9.24 -0.57
C ILE A 28 -1.87 7.74 -0.46
N LEU A 29 -1.34 7.09 -1.50
CA LEU A 29 -0.97 5.68 -1.43
C LEU A 29 0.10 5.43 -0.36
N ILE A 30 1.12 6.28 -0.26
CA ILE A 30 2.14 6.18 0.79
C ILE A 30 1.48 6.30 2.19
N LEU A 31 0.64 7.30 2.41
CA LEU A 31 -0.08 7.45 3.68
C LEU A 31 -0.95 6.23 4.00
N GLN A 32 -1.68 5.69 3.01
CA GLN A 32 -2.50 4.51 3.17
C GLN A 32 -1.65 3.29 3.59
N THR A 33 -0.47 3.10 2.98
CA THR A 33 0.40 1.97 3.31
C THR A 33 0.95 2.02 4.73
N LEU A 34 1.24 3.22 5.25
CA LEU A 34 1.66 3.40 6.64
C LEU A 34 0.53 3.03 7.63
N ILE A 35 -0.70 3.44 7.32
CA ILE A 35 -1.85 3.11 8.17
C ILE A 35 -2.12 1.59 8.13
N VAL A 36 -2.09 0.95 6.96
CA VAL A 36 -2.24 -0.52 6.84
C VAL A 36 -1.19 -1.26 7.65
N ALA A 37 0.08 -0.87 7.54
CA ALA A 37 1.16 -1.51 8.28
C ALA A 37 0.93 -1.40 9.80
N SER A 38 0.50 -0.24 10.28
CA SER A 38 0.19 -0.07 11.71
C SER A 38 -0.97 -0.97 12.16
N VAL A 39 -2.04 -1.09 11.36
CA VAL A 39 -3.17 -1.98 11.65
C VAL A 39 -2.72 -3.43 11.74
N ILE A 40 -1.90 -3.90 10.80
CA ILE A 40 -1.41 -5.28 10.78
C ILE A 40 -0.51 -5.57 11.98
N GLY A 41 0.36 -4.63 12.36
CA GLY A 41 1.18 -4.74 13.57
C GLY A 41 0.33 -4.87 14.84
N TYR A 42 -0.76 -4.10 14.95
CA TYR A 42 -1.71 -4.24 16.07
C TYR A 42 -2.47 -5.58 16.05
N MET A 43 -2.84 -6.11 14.88
CA MET A 43 -3.58 -7.37 14.78
C MET A 43 -2.73 -8.61 15.10
N LEU A 44 -1.49 -8.64 14.60
CA LEU A 44 -0.63 -9.82 14.71
C LEU A 44 0.23 -9.83 15.97
N SER A 45 0.19 -8.77 16.80
CA SER A 45 1.05 -8.56 17.97
C SER A 45 2.56 -8.57 17.70
N SER A 46 2.97 -8.78 16.44
CA SER A 46 4.34 -8.68 15.93
C SER A 46 4.39 -7.70 14.76
N PHE A 47 5.49 -6.95 14.66
CA PHE A 47 5.69 -5.97 13.58
C PHE A 47 6.43 -6.54 12.36
N PHE A 48 6.87 -7.80 12.37
CA PHE A 48 7.67 -8.38 11.29
C PHE A 48 6.97 -8.29 9.92
N PHE A 49 5.72 -8.75 9.83
CA PHE A 49 4.92 -8.63 8.60
C PHE A 49 4.58 -7.20 8.23
N SER A 50 4.37 -6.32 9.23
CA SER A 50 4.11 -4.90 8.97
C SER A 50 5.31 -4.22 8.30
N TYR A 51 6.54 -4.57 8.70
CA TYR A 51 7.76 -4.04 8.09
C TYR A 51 7.94 -4.53 6.65
N ILE A 52 7.67 -5.81 6.37
CA ILE A 52 7.71 -6.35 5.00
C ILE A 52 6.77 -5.56 4.08
N ILE A 53 5.55 -5.26 4.55
CA ILE A 53 4.56 -4.49 3.77
C ILE A 53 5.06 -3.07 3.50
N ILE A 54 5.63 -2.40 4.50
CA ILE A 54 6.19 -1.04 4.33
C ILE A 54 7.27 -1.05 3.24
N ILE A 55 8.21 -2.00 3.27
CA ILE A 55 9.34 -2.06 2.32
C ILE A 55 8.85 -2.29 0.89
N ILE A 56 7.97 -3.28 0.69
CA ILE A 56 7.49 -3.64 -0.65
C ILE A 56 6.63 -2.53 -1.24
N MET A 57 5.72 -1.94 -0.45
CA MET A 57 4.80 -0.92 -0.97
C MET A 57 5.49 0.43 -1.20
N LEU A 58 6.38 0.87 -0.31
CA LEU A 58 7.12 2.12 -0.51
C LEU A 58 8.06 2.06 -1.71
N SER A 59 8.77 0.94 -1.90
CA SER A 59 9.67 0.80 -3.05
C SER A 59 8.93 0.89 -4.38
N GLY A 60 7.77 0.24 -4.52
CA GLY A 60 6.93 0.37 -5.72
C GLY A 60 6.35 1.76 -5.93
N ALA A 61 5.85 2.41 -4.87
CA ALA A 61 5.24 3.74 -4.95
C ALA A 61 6.27 4.81 -5.35
N LEU A 62 7.51 4.72 -4.86
CA LEU A 62 8.58 5.67 -5.20
C LEU A 62 9.02 5.57 -6.67
N VAL A 63 9.07 4.37 -7.24
CA VAL A 63 9.39 4.19 -8.67
C VAL A 63 8.33 4.83 -9.55
N LEU A 64 7.04 4.62 -9.24
CA LEU A 64 5.92 5.26 -9.94
C LEU A 64 5.94 6.78 -9.79
N PHE A 65 6.32 7.29 -8.60
CA PHE A 65 6.46 8.72 -8.35
C PHE A 65 7.52 9.36 -9.25
N ILE A 66 8.70 8.74 -9.36
CA ILE A 66 9.79 9.26 -10.21
C ILE A 66 9.36 9.24 -11.68
N TYR A 67 8.72 8.16 -12.13
CA TYR A 67 8.23 8.06 -13.51
C TYR A 67 7.21 9.16 -13.84
N MET A 68 6.19 9.34 -13.00
CA MET A 68 5.16 10.35 -13.23
C MET A 68 5.70 11.78 -13.13
N ALA A 69 6.61 12.06 -12.19
CA ALA A 69 7.27 13.36 -12.07
C ALA A 69 8.14 13.68 -13.31
N SER A 70 8.70 12.67 -13.97
CA SER A 70 9.47 12.85 -15.21
C SER A 70 8.62 13.06 -16.46
N MET A 71 7.36 12.58 -16.45
CA MET A 71 6.46 12.59 -17.60
C MET A 71 5.48 13.77 -17.59
N ALA A 72 5.05 14.23 -16.42
CA ALA A 72 4.09 15.33 -16.31
C ALA A 72 4.81 16.67 -16.09
N SER A 73 4.61 17.62 -17.02
CA SER A 73 4.87 19.04 -16.76
C SER A 73 4.05 19.48 -15.54
N ASN A 74 4.61 20.33 -14.66
CA ASN A 74 3.99 20.91 -13.47
C ASN A 74 2.63 21.61 -13.75
N GLU A 75 1.57 20.85 -14.02
CA GLU A 75 0.23 21.38 -14.15
C GLU A 75 -0.25 21.90 -12.80
N LYS A 76 -0.95 23.04 -12.82
CA LYS A 76 -1.46 23.66 -11.59
C LYS A 76 -2.42 22.70 -10.90
N PHE A 77 -2.10 22.34 -9.66
CA PHE A 77 -2.89 21.44 -8.84
C PHE A 77 -4.30 22.02 -8.59
N LYS A 78 -5.33 21.43 -9.19
CA LYS A 78 -6.74 21.71 -8.84
C LYS A 78 -7.14 20.75 -7.71
N SER A 79 -7.13 21.25 -6.48
CA SER A 79 -7.56 20.45 -5.33
C SER A 79 -9.10 20.31 -5.32
N PRO A 80 -9.64 19.09 -5.16
CA PRO A 80 -11.08 18.88 -5.04
C PRO A 80 -11.53 19.19 -3.61
N VAL A 81 -11.49 20.46 -3.20
CA VAL A 81 -11.77 20.91 -1.81
C VAL A 81 -13.13 20.39 -1.32
N ASN A 82 -14.17 20.44 -2.16
CA ASN A 82 -15.50 19.96 -1.80
C ASN A 82 -15.56 18.45 -1.56
N MET A 83 -14.73 17.66 -2.24
CA MET A 83 -14.69 16.21 -2.01
C MET A 83 -13.89 15.86 -0.75
N ILE A 84 -12.87 16.66 -0.45
CA ILE A 84 -12.09 16.52 0.80
C ILE A 84 -12.98 16.86 2.02
N THR A 85 -13.85 17.87 1.94
CA THR A 85 -14.78 18.16 3.05
C THR A 85 -15.80 17.05 3.26
N ILE A 86 -16.28 16.43 2.19
CA ILE A 86 -17.16 15.25 2.26
C ILE A 86 -16.44 14.07 2.93
N SER A 87 -15.17 13.79 2.59
CA SER A 87 -14.42 12.70 3.20
C SER A 87 -14.19 12.90 4.70
N PHE A 88 -14.04 14.16 5.16
CA PHE A 88 -13.99 14.47 6.59
C PHE A 88 -15.32 14.22 7.31
N LEU A 89 -16.46 14.51 6.67
CA LEU A 89 -17.77 14.17 7.26
C LEU A 89 -17.92 12.65 7.41
N PHE A 90 -17.50 11.88 6.40
CA PHE A 90 -17.47 10.42 6.49
C PHE A 90 -16.57 9.91 7.62
N MET A 91 -15.46 10.59 7.90
CA MET A 91 -14.61 10.26 9.05
C MET A 91 -15.40 10.31 10.36
N ILE A 92 -16.12 11.39 10.59
CA ILE A 92 -16.86 11.61 11.85
C ILE A 92 -17.93 10.53 12.01
N VAL A 93 -18.66 10.22 10.93
CA VAL A 93 -19.67 9.16 10.94
C VAL A 93 -19.02 7.80 11.23
N SER A 94 -17.89 7.49 10.58
CA SER A 94 -17.19 6.21 10.78
C SER A 94 -16.68 6.05 12.22
N MET A 95 -16.20 7.14 12.85
CA MET A 95 -15.77 7.13 14.24
C MET A 95 -16.94 6.87 15.19
N MET A 96 -18.09 7.48 14.94
CA MET A 96 -19.30 7.24 15.74
C MET A 96 -19.73 5.77 15.65
N LEU A 97 -19.77 5.21 14.44
CA LEU A 97 -20.12 3.80 14.23
C LEU A 97 -19.13 2.85 14.93
N LEU A 98 -17.83 3.12 14.81
CA LEU A 98 -16.79 2.31 15.42
C LEU A 98 -16.69 2.48 16.93
N TYR A 99 -17.21 3.57 17.51
CA TYR A 99 -17.30 3.73 18.96
C TYR A 99 -18.31 2.76 19.57
N TYR A 100 -19.45 2.54 18.90
CA TYR A 100 -20.44 1.55 19.33
C TYR A 100 -19.98 0.11 19.10
N TYR A 101 -19.10 -0.11 18.13
CA TYR A 101 -18.49 -1.41 17.87
C TYR A 101 -17.32 -1.65 18.84
N ASN A 102 -17.59 -2.27 19.99
CA ASN A 102 -16.55 -2.59 20.95
C ASN A 102 -15.87 -3.92 20.57
N PRO A 103 -14.62 -3.92 20.08
CA PRO A 103 -13.95 -5.15 19.62
C PRO A 103 -13.46 -6.03 20.77
N ASN A 104 -13.60 -5.59 22.03
CA ASN A 104 -13.13 -6.32 23.21
C ASN A 104 -13.72 -7.74 23.35
N ASN A 105 -14.80 -8.07 22.63
CA ASN A 105 -15.37 -9.42 22.60
C ASN A 105 -14.57 -10.42 21.74
N TYR A 106 -13.56 -9.99 21.00
CA TYR A 106 -12.72 -10.85 20.14
C TYR A 106 -11.24 -10.85 20.57
N ASN A 107 -10.96 -10.75 21.88
CA ASN A 107 -9.60 -10.89 22.43
C ASN A 107 -9.11 -12.36 22.45
N ASN A 108 -9.25 -13.07 21.33
CA ASN A 108 -8.34 -14.16 21.02
C ASN A 108 -7.16 -13.57 20.25
N ILE A 109 -6.29 -12.86 20.97
CA ILE A 109 -4.97 -12.50 20.45
C ILE A 109 -4.25 -13.84 20.24
N MET A 110 -4.31 -14.35 19.01
CA MET A 110 -3.50 -15.49 18.62
C MET A 110 -2.05 -15.00 18.64
N TYR A 111 -1.33 -15.38 19.67
CA TYR A 111 0.12 -15.26 19.71
C TYR A 111 0.70 -16.21 18.66
N TYR A 112 0.82 -15.71 17.44
CA TYR A 112 1.63 -16.36 16.42
C TYR A 112 3.08 -15.96 16.64
N SER A 113 3.95 -16.94 16.80
CA SER A 113 5.37 -16.67 16.66
C SER A 113 5.69 -16.48 15.17
N ASP A 114 6.38 -15.40 14.84
CA ASP A 114 6.83 -15.11 13.47
C ASP A 114 7.66 -16.27 12.89
N TYR A 115 8.36 -17.00 13.75
CA TYR A 115 9.15 -18.17 13.38
C TYR A 115 8.28 -19.34 12.89
N LEU A 116 7.15 -19.63 13.56
CA LEU A 116 6.25 -20.71 13.16
C LEU A 116 5.51 -20.38 11.86
N SER A 117 5.20 -19.11 11.60
CA SER A 117 4.57 -18.70 10.35
C SER A 117 5.54 -18.79 9.16
N LEU A 118 6.81 -18.39 9.35
CA LEU A 118 7.85 -18.50 8.31
C LEU A 118 8.20 -19.94 7.95
N ILE A 119 8.35 -20.83 8.94
CA ILE A 119 8.65 -22.25 8.66
C ILE A 119 7.52 -22.90 7.85
N LYS A 120 6.27 -22.57 8.16
CA LYS A 120 5.11 -23.10 7.42
C LYS A 120 5.14 -22.73 5.93
N MET A 121 5.82 -21.66 5.52
CA MET A 121 5.93 -21.30 4.10
C MET A 121 6.84 -22.27 3.31
N PHE A 122 7.82 -22.88 3.96
CA PHE A 122 8.79 -23.78 3.32
C PHE A 122 8.54 -25.26 3.61
N ASN A 123 7.39 -25.59 4.21
CA ASN A 123 7.01 -26.99 4.43
C ASN A 123 6.66 -27.67 3.11
N MET A 124 6.76 -29.01 3.08
CA MET A 124 6.60 -29.80 1.87
C MET A 124 5.26 -29.59 1.14
N ILE A 125 4.18 -29.31 1.88
CA ILE A 125 2.84 -29.03 1.32
C ILE A 125 2.79 -27.65 0.65
N THR A 126 3.44 -26.64 1.22
CA THR A 126 3.45 -25.25 0.74
C THR A 126 4.62 -24.96 -0.21
N ALA A 127 5.62 -25.84 -0.29
CA ALA A 127 6.79 -25.71 -1.16
C ALA A 127 6.41 -25.64 -2.66
N GLN A 128 5.32 -26.25 -3.07
CA GLN A 128 4.84 -26.12 -4.45
C GLN A 128 4.42 -24.68 -4.78
N LEU A 129 3.78 -23.99 -3.82
CA LEU A 129 3.38 -22.59 -3.98
C LEU A 129 4.61 -21.68 -4.03
N THR A 130 5.63 -21.94 -3.20
CA THR A 130 6.87 -21.15 -3.24
C THR A 130 7.63 -21.36 -4.55
N MET A 131 7.70 -22.58 -5.07
CA MET A 131 8.29 -22.85 -6.39
C MET A 131 7.55 -22.13 -7.52
N MET A 132 6.22 -22.07 -7.48
CA MET A 132 5.44 -21.31 -8.46
C MET A 132 5.79 -19.82 -8.44
N MET A 133 5.93 -19.21 -7.26
CA MET A 133 6.30 -17.80 -7.12
C MET A 133 7.70 -17.49 -7.67
N ILE A 134 8.67 -18.39 -7.46
CA ILE A 134 10.04 -18.24 -7.99
C ILE A 134 10.02 -18.24 -9.52
N ILE A 135 9.31 -19.20 -10.12
CA ILE A 135 9.19 -19.29 -11.59
C ILE A 135 8.48 -18.04 -12.15
N TYR A 136 7.43 -17.57 -11.47
CA TYR A 136 6.72 -16.35 -11.85
C TYR A 136 7.64 -15.12 -11.85
N LEU A 137 8.38 -14.88 -10.76
CA LEU A 137 9.30 -13.74 -10.68
C LEU A 137 10.42 -13.83 -11.74
N LEU A 138 10.97 -15.03 -11.97
CA LEU A 138 11.96 -15.24 -13.03
C LEU A 138 11.39 -14.92 -14.42
N PHE A 139 10.17 -15.39 -14.72
CA PHE A 139 9.50 -15.09 -15.98
C PHE A 139 9.26 -13.59 -16.14
N THR A 140 8.79 -12.90 -15.10
CA THR A 140 8.58 -11.44 -15.16
C THR A 140 9.87 -10.67 -15.45
N MET A 141 11.01 -11.08 -14.89
CA MET A 141 12.31 -10.44 -15.19
C MET A 141 12.73 -10.61 -16.65
N ILE A 142 12.53 -11.79 -17.24
CA ILE A 142 12.81 -12.06 -18.66
C ILE A 142 11.89 -11.23 -19.56
N VAL A 143 10.60 -11.15 -19.23
CA VAL A 143 9.63 -10.37 -20.01
C VAL A 143 9.94 -8.87 -19.92
N VAL A 144 10.20 -8.34 -18.72
CA VAL A 144 10.50 -6.92 -18.52
C VAL A 144 11.79 -6.52 -19.25
N SER A 145 12.85 -7.34 -19.21
CA SER A 145 14.09 -7.04 -19.94
C SER A 145 13.91 -7.08 -21.46
N ASN A 146 13.03 -7.95 -21.97
CA ASN A 146 12.67 -8.00 -23.38
C ASN A 146 11.79 -6.83 -23.84
N ILE A 147 10.95 -6.27 -22.97
CA ILE A 147 10.12 -5.09 -23.26
C ILE A 147 10.96 -3.81 -23.17
N ALA A 148 11.87 -3.73 -22.19
CA ALA A 148 12.75 -2.58 -21.96
C ALA A 148 13.87 -2.42 -23.01
N LYS A 149 13.67 -2.89 -24.25
CA LYS A 149 14.63 -2.71 -25.36
C LYS A 149 15.04 -1.25 -25.44
N THR A 150 16.34 -1.02 -25.24
CA THR A 150 17.02 0.28 -25.17
C THR A 150 17.15 0.95 -26.55
N ASN A 151 16.12 0.89 -27.39
CA ASN A 151 16.15 1.45 -28.73
C ASN A 151 15.30 2.73 -28.79
N GLN A 152 15.78 3.78 -28.13
CA GLN A 152 15.82 5.15 -28.64
C GLN A 152 16.48 6.04 -27.57
N GLY A 153 17.33 6.97 -28.03
CA GLY A 153 18.18 7.82 -27.19
C GLY A 153 17.39 8.66 -26.17
N PRO A 154 18.08 9.37 -25.26
CA PRO A 154 17.45 10.09 -24.17
C PRO A 154 16.34 11.02 -24.67
N LEU A 155 15.16 10.94 -24.04
CA LEU A 155 13.96 11.79 -24.27
C LEU A 155 14.21 13.30 -24.13
N ARG A 156 15.43 13.71 -23.79
CA ARG A 156 15.86 15.10 -23.74
C ARG A 156 16.95 15.31 -24.78
N MET A 157 16.58 15.93 -25.90
CA MET A 157 17.54 16.54 -26.81
C MET A 157 18.40 17.51 -26.00
N LYS A 158 19.71 17.30 -26.03
CA LYS A 158 20.68 18.30 -25.58
C LYS A 158 20.59 19.47 -26.56
N THR A 159 19.96 20.56 -26.13
CA THR A 159 20.29 21.89 -26.64
C THR A 159 21.71 22.24 -26.22
#